data_AF-A0AB38EFT7-F1
#
_entry.id   AF-A0AB38EFT7-F1
#
_cell.length_a   1.000
_cell.length_b   1.000
_cell.length_c   1.000
_cell.angle_alpha   90.00
_cell.angle_beta   90.00
_cell.angle_gamma   90.00
#
_symmetry.space_group_name_H-M   'P 1'
#
loop_
_entity.id
_entity.type
_entity.pdbx_description
1 polymer ?
#
loop_
_entity_poly.entity_id
_entity_poly.type
_entity_poly.pdbx_seq_one_letter_code
_entity_poly.pdbx_strand_id
1 'polypeptide(L)'
;MMNAMQMPMNNAMPMMPMMGMPMMMATMQCEMMADGMMCTMKPAAGMDMTMFKNSADMMSMMMTCGMPMMMQCGNMSMMCMSEDGMAMMNMMSGMNMPMMMPMGMPMPMMKCMMTCTVEADCMKCMLMPMPGMSMEMMSNCCALMMKMMNDCAMPMMMSCNGMPMMCCTC
;
A
#
# COMPACT_ATOMS: atom_id res chain seq x y z
N MET A 1 -6.65 -32.21 34.74
CA MET A 1 -7.89 -31.42 34.74
C MET A 1 -7.55 -30.02 35.22
N MET A 2 -7.53 -29.04 34.32
CA MET A 2 -7.28 -27.64 34.68
C MET A 2 -8.21 -26.73 33.87
N ASN A 3 -9.01 -25.99 34.64
CA ASN A 3 -9.98 -24.95 34.33
C ASN A 3 -10.04 -24.41 32.88
N ALA A 4 -11.14 -24.73 32.22
CA ALA A 4 -11.66 -23.98 31.09
C ALA A 4 -12.16 -22.61 31.59
N MET A 5 -11.36 -21.56 31.43
CA MET A 5 -11.88 -20.19 31.41
C MET A 5 -12.73 -20.04 30.16
N GLN A 6 -14.02 -20.33 30.30
CA GLN A 6 -15.05 -19.81 29.41
C GLN A 6 -15.03 -18.28 29.53
N MET A 7 -14.35 -17.62 28.61
CA MET A 7 -14.56 -16.20 28.39
C MET A 7 -15.90 -16.04 27.67
N PRO A 8 -16.87 -15.31 28.25
CA PRO A 8 -18.14 -15.03 27.59
C PRO A 8 -17.85 -14.14 26.39
N MET A 9 -17.94 -14.71 25.18
CA MET A 9 -17.99 -13.94 23.94
C MET A 9 -19.22 -13.04 24.01
N ASN A 10 -18.99 -11.79 24.42
CA ASN A 10 -19.95 -10.73 24.31
C ASN A 10 -20.20 -10.47 22.82
N ASN A 11 -21.25 -11.10 22.29
CA ASN A 11 -21.70 -11.06 20.90
C ASN A 11 -22.33 -9.70 20.52
N ALA A 12 -21.82 -8.61 21.11
CA ALA A 12 -22.40 -7.27 21.07
C ALA A 12 -21.35 -6.18 20.82
N MET A 13 -20.26 -6.51 20.12
CA MET A 13 -19.59 -5.47 19.35
C MET A 13 -20.34 -5.39 18.02
N PRO A 14 -21.06 -4.29 17.73
CA PRO A 14 -21.44 -4.03 16.35
C PRO A 14 -20.13 -3.95 15.61
N MET A 15 -19.82 -5.01 14.85
CA MET A 15 -18.87 -4.94 13.76
C MET A 15 -19.45 -3.85 12.87
N MET A 16 -19.09 -2.60 13.16
CA MET A 16 -19.39 -1.46 12.32
C MET A 16 -18.93 -1.94 10.95
N PRO A 17 -19.85 -2.11 9.99
CA PRO A 17 -19.45 -2.49 8.66
C PRO A 17 -18.46 -1.42 8.28
N MET A 18 -17.18 -1.79 8.15
CA MET A 18 -16.18 -0.88 7.61
C MET A 18 -16.79 -0.40 6.30
N MET A 19 -17.25 0.86 6.34
CA MET A 19 -17.99 1.51 5.29
C MET A 19 -17.31 1.14 3.98
N GLY A 20 -18.06 0.43 3.13
CA GLY A 20 -17.59 -0.13 1.88
C GLY A 20 -17.13 0.97 0.93
N MET A 21 -15.92 1.50 1.17
CA MET A 21 -15.21 2.23 0.14
C MET A 21 -14.91 1.20 -0.94
N PRO A 22 -15.45 1.38 -2.16
CA PRO A 22 -15.23 0.44 -3.24
C PRO A 22 -13.74 0.32 -3.47
N MET A 23 -13.17 -0.89 -3.28
CA MET A 23 -11.80 -1.13 -3.71
C MET A 23 -11.75 -0.90 -5.21
N MET A 24 -10.97 0.07 -5.65
CA MET A 24 -10.88 0.42 -7.06
C MET A 24 -10.07 -0.64 -7.80
N MET A 25 -10.67 -1.23 -8.83
CA MET A 25 -9.95 -2.12 -9.74
C MET A 25 -9.15 -1.30 -10.75
N ALA A 26 -7.84 -1.54 -10.83
CA ALA A 26 -6.94 -0.88 -11.76
C ALA A 26 -6.05 -1.90 -12.48
N THR A 27 -5.54 -1.52 -13.64
CA THR A 27 -4.40 -2.19 -14.28
C THR A 27 -3.13 -1.41 -13.94
N MET A 28 -2.07 -2.11 -13.56
CA MET A 28 -0.79 -1.53 -13.18
C MET A 28 0.32 -2.12 -14.04
N GLN A 29 1.10 -1.26 -14.67
CA GLN A 29 2.31 -1.60 -15.40
C GLN A 29 3.50 -0.94 -14.71
N CYS A 30 4.52 -1.71 -14.37
CA CYS A 30 5.72 -1.17 -13.72
C CYS A 30 6.95 -1.36 -14.60
N GLU A 31 7.79 -0.32 -14.65
CA GLU A 31 9.05 -0.28 -15.38
C GLU A 31 10.18 0.11 -14.43
N MET A 32 11.30 -0.61 -14.48
CA MET A 32 12.50 -0.24 -13.73
C MET A 32 13.21 0.93 -14.41
N MET A 33 13.45 1.98 -13.65
CA MET A 33 14.21 3.17 -14.05
C MET A 33 15.55 3.21 -13.31
N ALA A 34 16.40 4.18 -13.66
CA ALA A 34 17.74 4.30 -13.05
C ALA A 34 17.69 4.72 -11.57
N ASP A 35 16.64 5.43 -11.18
CA ASP A 35 16.40 6.03 -9.86
C ASP A 35 15.38 5.24 -9.02
N GLY A 36 14.65 4.32 -9.62
CA GLY A 36 13.61 3.56 -8.94
C GLY A 36 12.74 2.72 -9.88
N MET A 37 11.49 2.51 -9.50
CA MET A 37 10.49 1.81 -10.32
C MET A 37 9.32 2.75 -10.59
N MET A 38 8.98 2.95 -11.85
CA MET A 38 7.81 3.71 -12.26
C MET A 38 6.63 2.76 -12.48
N CYS A 39 5.58 2.87 -11.67
CA CYS A 39 4.34 2.14 -11.87
C CYS A 39 3.25 3.06 -12.42
N THR A 40 2.75 2.74 -13.61
CA THR A 40 1.61 3.40 -14.27
C THR A 40 0.34 2.60 -13.99
N MET A 41 -0.62 3.24 -13.33
CA MET A 41 -1.93 2.67 -13.03
C MET A 41 -3.01 3.32 -13.89
N LYS A 42 -3.91 2.50 -14.42
CA LYS A 42 -5.09 2.91 -15.19
C LYS A 42 -6.34 2.24 -14.62
N PRO A 43 -7.53 2.85 -14.76
CA PRO A 43 -8.77 2.17 -14.38
C PRO A 43 -8.93 0.85 -15.15
N ALA A 44 -9.44 -0.19 -14.50
CA ALA A 44 -9.81 -1.42 -15.18
C ALA A 44 -10.90 -1.17 -16.23
N ALA A 45 -10.96 -2.00 -17.28
CA ALA A 45 -11.94 -1.85 -18.35
C ALA A 45 -13.38 -1.80 -17.80
N GLY A 46 -14.15 -0.78 -18.19
CA GLY A 46 -15.52 -0.57 -17.72
C GLY A 46 -15.66 0.24 -16.43
N MET A 47 -14.55 0.69 -15.83
CA MET A 47 -14.56 1.61 -14.68
C MET A 47 -14.62 3.07 -15.14
N ASP A 48 -15.36 3.91 -14.41
CA ASP A 48 -15.47 5.34 -14.70
C ASP A 48 -14.17 6.09 -14.38
N MET A 49 -13.69 6.89 -15.34
CA MET A 49 -12.44 7.65 -15.21
C MET A 49 -12.52 8.76 -14.13
N THR A 50 -13.71 9.31 -13.88
CA THR A 50 -13.91 10.33 -12.83
C THR A 50 -13.77 9.68 -11.46
N MET A 51 -14.32 8.49 -11.29
CA MET A 51 -14.16 7.70 -10.07
C MET A 51 -12.68 7.34 -9.85
N PHE A 52 -11.96 6.95 -10.90
CA PHE A 52 -10.51 6.71 -10.84
C PHE A 52 -9.74 7.95 -10.38
N LYS A 53 -10.01 9.12 -10.97
CA LYS A 53 -9.38 10.38 -10.57
C LYS A 53 -9.65 10.73 -9.11
N ASN A 54 -10.89 10.59 -8.64
CA ASN A 54 -11.22 10.87 -7.24
C ASN A 54 -10.44 9.95 -6.27
N SER A 55 -10.33 8.66 -6.58
CA SER A 55 -9.55 7.72 -5.77
C SER A 55 -8.05 7.99 -5.88
N ALA A 56 -7.58 8.42 -7.04
CA ALA A 56 -6.21 8.83 -7.30
C ALA A 56 -5.80 10.07 -6.50
N ASP A 57 -6.65 11.09 -6.51
CA ASP A 57 -6.48 12.33 -5.76
C ASP A 57 -6.53 12.06 -4.26
N MET A 58 -7.44 11.18 -3.81
CA MET A 58 -7.51 10.75 -2.41
C MET A 58 -6.23 10.02 -1.99
N MET A 59 -5.72 9.12 -2.82
CA MET A 59 -4.45 8.42 -2.57
C MET A 59 -3.27 9.39 -2.49
N SER A 60 -3.17 10.31 -3.46
CA SER A 60 -2.13 11.34 -3.47
C SER A 60 -2.22 12.24 -2.23
N MET A 61 -3.42 12.72 -1.89
CA MET A 61 -3.66 13.54 -0.71
C MET A 61 -3.25 12.81 0.56
N MET A 62 -3.63 11.54 0.70
CA MET A 62 -3.29 10.75 1.88
C MET A 62 -1.78 10.56 2.05
N MET A 63 -1.08 10.29 0.95
CA MET A 63 0.38 10.19 0.96
C MET A 63 1.04 11.53 1.31
N THR A 64 0.54 12.65 0.78
CA THR A 64 1.02 13.99 1.14
C THR A 64 0.78 14.30 2.61
N CYS A 65 -0.31 13.78 3.20
CA CYS A 65 -0.57 13.87 4.64
C CYS A 65 0.32 12.93 5.49
N GLY A 66 1.31 12.27 4.89
CA GLY A 66 2.27 11.40 5.58
C GLY A 66 1.72 10.03 5.97
N MET A 67 0.54 9.65 5.47
CA MET A 67 0.01 8.32 5.73
C MET A 67 0.77 7.26 4.92
N PRO A 68 1.20 6.15 5.56
CA PRO A 68 1.87 5.07 4.85
C PRO A 68 0.88 4.33 3.97
N MET A 69 1.33 4.01 2.77
CA MET A 69 0.65 3.11 1.86
C MET A 69 1.26 1.73 1.95
N MET A 70 0.42 0.72 2.13
CA MET A 70 0.79 -0.68 2.10
C MET A 70 0.41 -1.27 0.74
N MET A 71 1.40 -1.74 -0.01
CA MET A 71 1.26 -2.53 -1.22
C MET A 71 1.49 -4.00 -0.86
N GLN A 72 0.49 -4.85 -1.08
CA GLN A 72 0.54 -6.28 -0.76
C GLN A 72 0.27 -7.13 -1.99
N CYS A 73 1.19 -8.03 -2.31
CA CYS A 73 1.04 -9.04 -3.35
C CYS A 73 1.33 -10.42 -2.76
N GLY A 74 0.28 -11.21 -2.52
CA GLY A 74 0.39 -12.46 -1.77
C GLY A 74 0.97 -12.23 -0.36
N ASN A 75 2.09 -12.89 -0.05
CA ASN A 75 2.78 -12.75 1.24
C ASN A 75 3.82 -11.61 1.26
N MET A 76 3.99 -10.88 0.16
CA MET A 76 4.90 -9.75 0.10
C MET A 76 4.14 -8.48 0.48
N SER A 77 4.61 -7.79 1.51
CA SER A 77 4.11 -6.49 1.91
C SER A 77 5.21 -5.43 1.81
N MET A 78 4.86 -4.32 1.19
CA MET A 78 5.74 -3.20 0.95
C MET A 78 5.06 -1.94 1.50
N MET A 79 5.76 -1.21 2.36
CA MET A 79 5.31 0.03 2.97
C MET A 79 5.93 1.21 2.20
N CYS A 80 5.13 1.89 1.41
CA CYS A 80 5.54 3.09 0.72
C CYS A 80 5.09 4.35 1.47
N MET A 81 5.93 5.37 1.48
CA MET A 81 5.63 6.68 2.06
C MET A 81 6.15 7.80 1.17
N SER A 82 5.51 8.97 1.22
CA SER A 82 6.07 10.18 0.60
C SER A 82 7.36 10.64 1.30
N GLU A 83 8.14 11.50 0.64
CA GLU A 83 9.32 12.13 1.24
C GLU A 83 8.95 12.86 2.55
N ASP A 84 7.89 13.65 2.47
CA ASP A 84 7.37 14.45 3.59
C ASP A 84 6.86 13.55 4.72
N GLY A 85 6.17 12.45 4.36
CA GLY A 85 5.75 11.43 5.32
C GLY A 85 6.93 10.75 6.01
N MET A 86 8.02 10.53 5.29
CA MET A 86 9.26 9.98 5.86
C MET A 86 9.92 10.97 6.82
N ALA A 87 10.00 12.25 6.45
CA ALA A 87 10.51 13.30 7.33
C ALA A 87 9.66 13.43 8.61
N MET A 88 8.34 13.35 8.51
CA MET A 88 7.43 13.31 9.66
C MET A 88 7.65 12.07 10.53
N MET A 89 7.81 10.89 9.94
CA MET A 89 8.10 9.66 10.68
C MET A 89 9.43 9.72 11.42
N ASN A 90 10.45 10.34 10.81
CA ASN A 90 11.76 10.50 11.44
C ASN A 90 11.73 11.51 12.60
N MET A 91 10.83 12.51 12.56
CA MET A 91 10.52 13.35 13.71
C MET A 91 9.69 12.61 14.76
N MET A 92 8.72 11.80 14.35
CA MET A 92 7.87 11.03 15.26
C MET A 92 8.57 9.83 15.89
N SER A 93 9.70 9.34 15.37
CA SER A 93 10.51 8.32 16.07
C SER A 93 11.10 8.77 17.40
N GLY A 94 11.03 10.08 17.72
CA GLY A 94 11.29 10.61 19.08
C GLY A 94 10.10 10.51 20.04
N MET A 95 8.88 10.34 19.53
CA MET A 95 7.68 10.05 20.31
C MET A 95 7.40 8.56 20.17
N ASN A 96 7.55 7.82 21.26
CA ASN A 96 7.24 6.40 21.42
C ASN A 96 5.74 6.08 21.15
N MET A 97 5.26 6.39 19.95
CA MET A 97 3.94 6.03 19.46
C MET A 97 4.11 4.66 18.81
N PRO A 98 3.62 3.59 19.44
CA PRO A 98 3.52 2.32 18.75
C PRO A 98 2.61 2.57 17.57
N MET A 99 3.18 2.59 16.36
CA MET A 99 2.42 2.45 15.13
C MET A 99 1.62 1.17 15.30
N MET A 100 0.36 1.33 15.71
CA MET A 100 -0.62 0.27 15.89
C MET A 100 -0.98 -0.25 14.50
N MET A 101 -0.06 -1.02 13.92
CA MET A 101 -0.40 -1.91 12.84
C MET A 101 -1.33 -2.98 13.42
N PRO A 102 -2.55 -3.14 12.89
CA PRO A 102 -3.43 -4.20 13.30
C PRO A 102 -2.77 -5.52 12.90
N MET A 103 -2.45 -6.34 13.90
CA MET A 103 -1.77 -7.65 13.84
C MET A 103 -0.24 -7.59 14.04
N GLY A 104 0.17 -7.77 15.31
CA GLY A 104 1.54 -7.93 15.78
C GLY A 104 2.28 -9.19 15.32
N MET A 105 2.44 -9.33 14.00
CA MET A 105 3.42 -10.23 13.39
C MET A 105 4.45 -9.37 12.64
N PRO A 106 5.75 -9.45 12.98
CA PRO A 106 6.81 -8.76 12.24
C PRO A 106 7.01 -9.45 10.90
N MET A 107 6.11 -9.19 9.95
CA MET A 107 6.38 -9.46 8.54
C MET A 107 7.49 -8.49 8.09
N PRO A 108 8.52 -8.96 7.36
CA PRO A 108 9.53 -8.09 6.78
C PRO A 108 8.89 -7.10 5.80
N MET A 109 8.44 -5.95 6.30
CA MET A 109 7.87 -4.89 5.47
C MET A 109 9.01 -4.09 4.84
N MET A 110 9.17 -4.22 3.53
CA MET A 110 10.14 -3.39 2.80
C MET A 110 9.64 -1.96 2.73
N LYS A 111 10.49 -0.98 3.04
CA LYS A 111 10.11 0.42 3.06
C LYS A 111 10.61 1.12 1.79
N CYS A 112 9.70 1.71 1.03
CA CYS A 112 9.96 2.48 -0.19
C CYS A 112 9.55 3.93 0.01
N MET A 113 10.30 4.85 -0.60
CA MET A 113 9.73 6.15 -0.90
C MET A 113 8.82 6.00 -2.11
N MET A 114 7.67 6.68 -2.12
CA MET A 114 6.80 6.71 -3.28
C MET A 114 6.23 8.10 -3.50
N THR A 115 6.25 8.53 -4.76
CA THR A 115 5.69 9.79 -5.22
C THR A 115 4.72 9.51 -6.35
N CYS A 116 3.46 9.89 -6.19
CA CYS A 116 2.42 9.66 -7.19
C CYS A 116 2.01 10.97 -7.86
N THR A 117 1.86 10.92 -9.18
CA THR A 117 1.37 12.01 -10.02
C THR A 117 0.14 11.54 -10.77
N VAL A 118 -0.95 12.30 -10.66
CA VAL A 118 -2.19 12.02 -11.38
C VAL A 118 -2.14 12.73 -12.73
N GLU A 119 -2.25 11.96 -13.82
CA GLU A 119 -2.35 12.46 -15.20
C GLU A 119 -3.80 12.32 -15.71
N ALA A 120 -4.05 12.75 -16.95
CA ALA A 120 -5.40 12.79 -17.52
C ALA A 120 -6.07 11.41 -17.60
N ASP A 121 -5.31 10.34 -17.87
CA ASP A 121 -5.78 8.98 -18.10
C ASP A 121 -5.13 7.90 -17.22
N CYS A 122 -4.15 8.28 -16.39
CA CYS A 122 -3.42 7.35 -15.53
C CYS A 122 -2.88 8.03 -14.27
N MET A 123 -2.49 7.23 -13.29
CA MET A 123 -1.66 7.69 -12.18
C MET A 123 -0.29 7.04 -12.31
N LYS A 124 0.77 7.83 -12.22
CA LYS A 124 2.15 7.34 -12.21
C LYS A 124 2.71 7.46 -10.81
N CYS A 125 3.14 6.35 -10.23
CA CYS A 125 3.85 6.33 -8.96
C CYS A 125 5.30 5.92 -9.18
N MET A 126 6.21 6.81 -8.83
CA MET A 126 7.62 6.52 -8.74
C MET A 126 7.91 5.95 -7.35
N LEU A 127 8.40 4.72 -7.30
CA LEU A 127 8.93 4.11 -6.09
C LEU A 127 10.45 4.27 -6.09
N MET A 128 11.03 4.66 -4.97
CA MET A 128 12.48 4.82 -4.77
C MET A 128 12.93 4.12 -3.48
N PRO A 129 14.21 3.74 -3.34
CA PRO A 129 14.67 3.10 -2.12
C PRO A 129 14.67 4.11 -0.97
N MET A 130 14.32 3.67 0.23
CA MET A 130 14.51 4.48 1.43
C MET A 130 15.98 4.45 1.90
N PRO A 131 16.42 5.44 2.72
CA PRO A 131 17.72 5.38 3.38
C PRO A 131 17.92 4.04 4.11
N GLY A 132 19.01 3.34 3.78
CA GLY A 132 19.31 1.99 4.30
C GLY A 132 18.91 0.83 3.38
N MET A 133 18.25 1.07 2.25
CA MET A 133 18.07 0.09 1.17
C MET A 133 18.94 0.43 -0.03
N SER A 134 19.61 -0.57 -0.60
CA SER A 134 20.32 -0.41 -1.87
C SER A 134 19.34 -0.47 -3.05
N MET A 135 19.71 0.15 -4.17
CA MET A 135 18.98 0.00 -5.44
C MET A 135 18.88 -1.45 -5.90
N GLU A 136 19.87 -2.29 -5.57
CA GLU A 136 19.83 -3.73 -5.87
C GLU A 136 18.75 -4.45 -5.08
N MET A 137 18.65 -4.18 -3.77
CA MET A 137 17.58 -4.73 -2.93
C MET A 137 16.20 -4.31 -3.42
N MET A 138 16.06 -3.03 -3.79
CA MET A 138 14.82 -2.53 -4.37
C MET A 138 14.51 -3.22 -5.70
N SER A 139 15.48 -3.30 -6.62
CA SER A 139 15.30 -3.93 -7.93
C SER A 139 14.86 -5.39 -7.79
N ASN A 140 15.43 -6.14 -6.85
CA ASN A 140 15.04 -7.51 -6.55
C ASN A 140 13.61 -7.61 -6.00
N CYS A 141 13.22 -6.71 -5.11
CA CYS A 141 11.84 -6.61 -4.59
C CYS A 141 10.85 -6.33 -5.72
N CYS A 142 11.14 -5.30 -6.51
CA CYS A 142 10.36 -4.88 -7.66
C CYS A 142 10.23 -5.99 -8.71
N ALA A 143 11.31 -6.73 -8.98
CA ALA A 143 11.28 -7.89 -9.88
C ALA A 143 10.40 -9.03 -9.33
N LEU A 144 10.50 -9.32 -8.02
CA LEU A 144 9.64 -10.31 -7.38
C LEU A 144 8.17 -9.89 -7.42
N MET A 145 7.90 -8.59 -7.22
CA MET A 145 6.58 -8.00 -7.28
C MET A 145 5.95 -8.20 -8.66
N MET A 146 6.68 -7.80 -9.71
CA MET A 146 6.23 -7.99 -11.10
C MET A 146 6.03 -9.47 -11.42
N LYS A 147 6.91 -10.35 -10.93
CA LYS A 147 6.76 -11.79 -11.10
C LYS A 147 5.48 -12.32 -10.47
N MET A 148 5.17 -11.92 -9.24
CA MET A 148 3.93 -12.35 -8.58
C MET A 148 2.68 -11.83 -9.30
N MET A 149 2.72 -10.59 -9.79
CA MET A 149 1.60 -10.02 -10.53
C MET A 149 1.41 -10.70 -11.89
N ASN A 150 2.48 -10.83 -12.68
CA ASN A 150 2.41 -11.32 -14.06
C ASN A 150 2.36 -12.85 -14.15
N ASP A 151 3.25 -13.56 -13.44
CA ASP A 151 3.39 -15.01 -13.59
C ASP A 151 2.39 -15.78 -12.71
N CYS A 152 2.01 -15.20 -11.56
CA CYS A 152 1.09 -15.83 -10.62
C CYS A 152 -0.32 -15.22 -10.64
N ALA A 153 -0.58 -14.22 -11.50
CA ALA A 153 -1.85 -13.49 -11.59
C ALA A 153 -2.36 -12.95 -10.23
N MET A 154 -1.44 -12.66 -9.31
CA MET A 154 -1.79 -12.22 -7.97
C MET A 154 -2.10 -10.72 -8.00
N PRO A 155 -3.30 -10.29 -7.56
CA PRO A 155 -3.59 -8.87 -7.50
C PRO A 155 -2.70 -8.19 -6.46
N MET A 156 -2.28 -6.97 -6.78
CA MET A 156 -1.61 -6.07 -5.88
C MET A 156 -2.66 -5.25 -5.12
N MET A 157 -2.78 -5.52 -3.82
CA MET A 157 -3.65 -4.77 -2.92
C MET A 157 -2.93 -3.55 -2.37
N MET A 158 -3.44 -2.37 -2.66
CA MET A 158 -2.96 -1.10 -2.13
C MET A 158 -3.93 -0.61 -1.06
N SER A 159 -3.41 -0.37 0.14
CA SER A 159 -4.17 0.18 1.26
C SER A 159 -3.45 1.37 1.86
N CYS A 160 -4.19 2.37 2.34
CA CYS A 160 -3.65 3.52 3.03
C CYS A 160 -4.13 3.49 4.48
N ASN A 161 -3.20 3.47 5.45
CA ASN A 161 -3.52 3.33 6.87
C ASN A 161 -4.47 2.14 7.18
N GLY A 162 -4.25 1.00 6.51
CA GLY A 162 -5.08 -0.20 6.66
C GLY A 162 -6.44 -0.18 5.96
N MET A 163 -6.83 0.94 5.33
CA MET A 163 -8.02 1.01 4.50
C MET A 163 -7.69 0.62 3.06
N PRO A 164 -8.37 -0.37 2.47
CA PRO A 164 -8.10 -0.75 1.09
C PRO A 164 -8.52 0.37 0.13
N MET A 165 -7.61 0.74 -0.77
CA MET A 165 -7.80 1.84 -1.72
C MET A 165 -7.92 1.32 -3.15
N MET A 166 -7.02 0.42 -3.55
CA MET A 166 -6.93 -0.06 -4.93
C MET A 166 -6.52 -1.52 -4.99
N CYS A 167 -7.06 -2.24 -5.95
CA CYS A 167 -6.68 -3.60 -6.32
C CYS A 167 -6.17 -3.55 -7.76
N CYS A 168 -4.87 -3.70 -7.91
CA CYS A 168 -4.17 -3.59 -9.18
C CYS A 168 -3.88 -4.97 -9.75
N THR A 169 -4.22 -5.16 -11.02
CA THR A 169 -3.87 -6.35 -11.81
C THR A 169 -2.93 -5.93 -12.93
N CYS A 170 -2.23 -6.89 -13.55
CA CYS A 170 -1.40 -6.64 -14.73
C CYS A 170 -2.25 -6.44 -16.00
#